data_AF-A0A5J4UHJ0-F1
#
_entry.id   AF-A0A5J4UHJ0-F1
#
_cell.length_a   1.000
_cell.length_b   1.000
_cell.length_c   1.000
_cell.angle_alpha   90.00
_cell.angle_beta   90.00
_cell.angle_gamma   90.00
#
_symmetry.space_group_name_H-M   'P 1'
#
loop_
_entity.id
_entity.type
_entity.pdbx_description
1 polymer ?
#
loop_
_entity_poly.entity_id
_entity_poly.type
_entity_poly.pdbx_seq_one_letter_code
_entity_poly.pdbx_strand_id
1 'polypeptide(L)'
;MNWQKTYNKSTSQNKDRFPIFISNYKQIQNINNENRGYKLGLNEFSDLTQEEFSEKYKTIPIRKQTLQNLTLTSFINDTHIPEQFDYRQVGYKTGIKFQQRCGGCYGIVTANMIEGAIWKKTGKLVPLSAQEIIDCSYSQGNIGCKGGNMPNSFDYVIENNGILSEDWKAIFIL
;
A
#
# COMPACT_ATOMS: atom_id res chain seq x y z
N MET A 1 -7.43 -27.35 8.30
CA MET A 1 -8.56 -26.39 8.19
C MET A 1 -8.58 -25.76 6.80
N ASN A 2 -9.74 -25.37 6.26
CA ASN A 2 -9.86 -24.80 4.91
C ASN A 2 -8.96 -23.56 4.73
N TRP A 3 -8.94 -22.68 5.73
CA TRP A 3 -8.13 -21.45 5.76
C TRP A 3 -6.62 -21.68 5.51
N GLN A 4 -6.00 -22.69 6.14
CA GLN A 4 -4.56 -22.97 5.95
C GLN A 4 -4.24 -23.35 4.51
N LYS A 5 -5.15 -24.08 3.85
CA LYS A 5 -5.02 -24.44 2.43
C LYS A 5 -5.22 -23.20 1.55
N THR A 6 -6.21 -22.36 1.85
CA THR A 6 -6.49 -21.12 1.13
C THR A 6 -5.28 -20.17 1.10
N TYR A 7 -4.53 -20.10 2.20
CA TYR A 7 -3.39 -19.17 2.34
C TYR A 7 -2.01 -19.87 2.35
N ASN A 8 -1.91 -21.09 1.83
CA ASN A 8 -0.65 -21.84 1.68
C ASN A 8 0.22 -21.87 2.96
N LYS A 9 -0.40 -22.10 4.12
CA LYS A 9 0.29 -22.12 5.42
C LYS A 9 0.98 -23.46 5.66
N SER A 10 2.29 -23.45 5.93
CA SER A 10 3.08 -24.67 6.21
C SER A 10 2.68 -25.34 7.53
N THR A 11 2.44 -26.65 7.52
CA THR A 11 2.00 -27.42 8.69
C THR A 11 3.09 -27.59 9.78
N SER A 12 4.38 -27.45 9.44
CA SER A 12 5.48 -27.63 10.40
C SER A 12 5.67 -26.45 11.36
N GLN A 13 5.31 -25.23 10.95
CA GLN A 13 5.36 -24.02 11.79
C GLN A 13 4.06 -23.80 12.61
N ASN A 14 3.08 -24.71 12.49
CA ASN A 14 1.69 -24.40 12.83
C ASN A 14 1.26 -24.75 14.27
N LYS A 15 2.03 -25.56 15.03
CA LYS A 15 1.63 -25.93 16.40
C LYS A 15 1.52 -24.70 17.31
N ASP A 16 2.43 -23.75 17.17
CA ASP A 16 2.45 -22.51 17.97
C ASP A 16 1.54 -21.41 17.40
N ARG A 17 1.06 -21.58 16.16
CA ARG A 17 0.21 -20.61 15.44
C ARG A 17 -1.28 -20.83 15.66
N PHE A 18 -1.67 -22.07 15.94
CA PHE A 18 -3.07 -22.42 16.12
C PHE A 18 -3.77 -21.65 17.27
N PRO A 19 -3.16 -21.46 18.45
CA PRO A 19 -3.76 -20.66 19.51
C PRO A 19 -3.98 -19.19 19.09
N ILE A 20 -3.04 -18.61 18.35
CA ILE A 20 -3.14 -17.24 17.81
C ILE A 20 -4.32 -17.16 16.83
N PHE A 21 -4.44 -18.12 15.92
CA PHE A 21 -5.56 -18.21 14.99
C PHE A 21 -6.91 -18.28 15.70
N ILE A 22 -7.04 -19.13 16.73
CA ILE A 22 -8.28 -19.24 17.50
C ILE A 22 -8.61 -17.94 18.23
N SER A 23 -7.60 -17.26 18.79
CA SER A 23 -7.77 -15.95 19.43
C SER A 23 -8.32 -14.91 18.44
N ASN A 24 -7.68 -14.78 17.27
CA ASN A 24 -8.10 -13.85 16.22
C ASN A 24 -9.48 -14.20 15.65
N TYR A 25 -9.79 -15.50 15.47
CA TYR A 25 -11.12 -15.92 15.02
C TYR A 25 -12.22 -15.55 16.01
N LYS A 26 -12.00 -15.73 17.32
CA LYS A 26 -12.95 -15.28 18.36
C LYS A 26 -13.15 -13.77 18.31
N GLN A 27 -12.09 -12.99 18.12
CA GLN A 27 -12.19 -11.54 17.97
C GLN A 27 -13.01 -11.14 16.74
N ILE A 28 -12.81 -11.82 15.61
CA ILE A 28 -13.61 -11.62 14.38
C ILE A 28 -15.09 -11.89 14.66
N GLN A 29 -15.42 -13.00 15.31
CA GLN A 29 -16.82 -13.33 15.65
C GLN A 29 -17.45 -12.29 16.58
N ASN A 30 -16.74 -11.88 17.63
CA ASN A 30 -17.23 -10.88 18.58
C ASN A 30 -17.53 -9.56 17.87
N ILE A 31 -16.58 -9.04 17.07
CA ILE A 31 -16.76 -7.78 16.34
C ILE A 31 -17.88 -7.88 15.30
N ASN A 32 -18.03 -9.02 14.62
CA ASN A 32 -19.09 -9.22 13.63
C ASN A 32 -20.49 -9.35 14.23
N ASN A 33 -20.58 -9.73 15.51
CA ASN A 33 -21.84 -9.75 16.26
C ASN A 33 -22.22 -8.35 16.78
N GLU A 34 -21.30 -7.40 16.73
CA GLU A 34 -21.55 -6.01 17.06
C GLU A 34 -21.99 -5.23 15.81
N ASN A 35 -22.99 -4.35 15.94
CA ASN A 35 -23.47 -3.53 14.81
C ASN A 35 -22.56 -2.31 14.59
N ARG A 36 -21.34 -2.54 14.09
CA ARG A 36 -20.30 -1.50 13.95
C ARG A 36 -20.21 -0.84 12.57
N GLY A 37 -21.08 -1.20 11.62
CA GLY A 37 -21.02 -0.72 10.23
C GLY A 37 -19.87 -1.30 9.40
N TYR A 38 -19.09 -2.24 9.94
CA TYR A 38 -18.09 -3.02 9.22
C TYR A 38 -18.07 -4.48 9.73
N LYS A 39 -17.49 -5.38 8.94
CA LYS A 39 -17.24 -6.77 9.32
C LYS A 39 -15.77 -7.13 9.11
N LEU A 40 -15.28 -8.02 9.94
CA LEU A 40 -13.97 -8.66 9.79
C LEU A 40 -14.12 -10.02 9.11
N GLY A 41 -13.09 -10.41 8.37
CA GLY A 41 -13.00 -11.71 7.72
C GLY A 41 -11.66 -12.37 8.04
N LEU A 42 -11.63 -13.70 7.90
CA LEU A 42 -10.37 -14.43 7.90
C LEU A 42 -9.55 -14.02 6.67
N ASN A 43 -8.25 -13.84 6.88
CA ASN A 43 -7.30 -13.46 5.83
C ASN A 43 -5.93 -14.11 6.09
N GLU A 44 -4.94 -13.82 5.25
CA GLU A 44 -3.59 -14.40 5.34
C GLU A 44 -2.84 -14.06 6.64
N PHE A 45 -3.31 -13.08 7.40
CA PHE A 45 -2.70 -12.63 8.66
C PHE A 45 -3.37 -13.21 9.91
N SER A 46 -4.38 -14.06 9.74
CA SER A 46 -5.19 -14.54 10.88
C SER A 46 -4.42 -15.39 11.89
N ASP A 47 -3.18 -15.80 11.63
CA ASP A 47 -2.29 -16.54 12.53
C ASP A 47 -1.11 -15.71 13.09
N LEU A 48 -1.15 -14.38 12.92
CA LEU A 48 -0.16 -13.46 13.45
C LEU A 48 -0.68 -12.74 14.69
N THR A 49 0.22 -12.45 15.63
CA THR A 49 -0.08 -11.48 16.69
C THR A 49 -0.06 -10.05 16.13
N GLN A 50 -0.60 -9.10 16.90
CA GLN A 50 -0.59 -7.70 16.51
C GLN A 50 0.84 -7.15 16.39
N GLU A 51 1.75 -7.62 17.22
CA GLU A 51 3.17 -7.26 17.23
C GLU A 51 3.86 -7.80 15.98
N GLU A 52 3.70 -9.10 15.68
CA GLU A 52 4.29 -9.71 14.49
C GLU A 52 3.76 -9.09 13.20
N PHE A 53 2.47 -8.74 13.16
CA PHE A 53 1.89 -8.02 12.04
C PHE A 53 2.52 -6.61 11.92
N SER A 54 2.67 -5.91 13.04
CA SER A 54 3.21 -4.55 13.05
C SER A 54 4.67 -4.51 12.62
N GLU A 55 5.50 -5.42 13.13
CA GLU A 55 6.93 -5.49 12.80
C GLU A 55 7.18 -5.81 11.32
N LYS A 56 6.31 -6.59 10.69
CA LYS A 56 6.52 -7.09 9.32
C LYS A 56 5.83 -6.26 8.24
N TYR A 57 4.69 -5.62 8.54
CA TYR A 57 3.83 -5.01 7.53
C TYR A 57 3.53 -3.52 7.77
N LYS A 58 3.80 -2.97 8.95
CA LYS A 58 3.64 -1.51 9.18
C LYS A 58 4.93 -0.78 8.83
N THR A 59 4.79 0.46 8.40
CA THR A 59 5.92 1.36 8.14
C THR A 59 6.26 2.17 9.39
N ILE A 60 7.41 2.84 9.38
CA ILE A 60 7.70 3.93 10.33
C ILE A 60 6.51 4.89 10.34
N PRO A 61 6.09 5.40 11.52
CA PRO A 61 5.05 6.41 11.61
C PRO A 61 5.38 7.57 10.67
N ILE A 62 4.41 7.97 9.86
CA ILE A 62 4.54 9.19 9.06
C ILE A 62 4.81 10.33 10.05
N ARG A 63 6.05 10.84 10.07
CA ARG A 63 6.38 12.03 10.85
C ARG A 63 5.42 13.10 10.36
N LYS A 64 4.67 13.75 11.26
CA LYS A 64 3.85 14.90 10.91
C LYS A 64 4.74 15.89 10.17
N GLN A 65 4.64 15.93 8.85
CA GLN A 65 5.20 17.03 8.09
C GLN A 65 4.31 18.21 8.42
N THR A 66 4.87 19.17 9.14
CA THR A 66 4.27 20.49 9.23
C THR A 66 4.26 21.01 7.79
N LEU A 67 3.09 21.15 7.20
CA LEU A 67 2.90 21.74 5.87
C LEU A 67 3.29 23.22 5.94
N GLN A 68 4.59 23.50 5.99
CA GLN A 68 5.12 24.85 5.89
C GLN A 68 5.18 25.19 4.41
N ASN A 69 4.53 26.28 4.03
CA ASN A 69 4.53 26.85 2.68
C ASN A 69 3.71 26.11 1.61
N LEU A 70 2.58 25.48 1.96
CA LEU A 70 1.56 25.22 0.95
C LEU A 70 0.94 26.56 0.53
N THR A 71 1.38 27.09 -0.60
CA THR A 71 0.56 28.04 -1.34
C THR A 71 -0.63 27.24 -1.86
N LEU A 72 -1.76 27.31 -1.16
CA LEU A 72 -3.06 26.85 -1.68
C LEU A 72 -3.34 27.68 -2.93
N THR A 73 -2.84 27.23 -4.08
CA THR A 73 -3.16 27.83 -5.36
C THR A 73 -4.64 27.58 -5.58
N SER A 74 -5.42 28.65 -5.42
CA SER A 74 -6.82 28.84 -5.76
C SER A 74 -7.67 27.56 -5.80
N PHE A 75 -8.50 27.43 -4.76
CA PHE A 75 -9.65 26.55 -4.74
C PHE A 75 -10.32 26.46 -6.12
N ILE A 76 -10.52 25.21 -6.53
CA ILE A 76 -11.35 24.78 -7.65
C ILE A 76 -12.66 25.58 -7.61
N ASN A 77 -12.87 26.50 -8.56
CA ASN A 77 -14.15 27.20 -8.78
C ASN A 77 -15.22 26.26 -9.38
N ASP A 78 -14.97 24.96 -9.39
CA ASP A 78 -15.90 23.96 -9.91
C ASP A 78 -16.85 23.55 -8.78
N THR A 79 -18.08 24.04 -8.85
CA THR A 79 -19.13 23.79 -7.87
C THR A 79 -19.83 22.45 -8.08
N HIS A 80 -19.50 21.71 -9.15
CA HIS A 80 -20.20 20.47 -9.52
C HIS A 80 -19.41 19.23 -9.07
N ILE A 81 -19.34 19.03 -7.75
CA ILE A 81 -18.80 17.80 -7.18
C ILE A 81 -19.93 16.76 -7.09
N PRO A 82 -19.80 15.59 -7.71
CA PRO A 82 -20.82 14.55 -7.61
C PRO A 82 -20.92 13.98 -6.19
N GLU A 83 -22.12 13.56 -5.78
CA GLU A 83 -22.35 12.94 -4.47
C GLU A 83 -21.53 11.65 -4.29
N GLN A 84 -21.31 10.91 -5.38
CA GLN A 84 -20.50 9.70 -5.41
C GLN A 84 -19.62 9.68 -6.65
N PHE A 85 -18.36 9.30 -6.47
CA PHE A 85 -17.42 9.15 -7.58
C PHE A 85 -16.46 7.99 -7.33
N ASP A 86 -16.29 7.15 -8.36
CA ASP A 86 -15.38 6.01 -8.33
C ASP A 86 -14.58 5.95 -9.63
N TYR A 87 -13.28 6.22 -9.53
CA TYR A 87 -12.34 6.14 -10.66
C TYR A 87 -12.39 4.78 -11.38
N ARG A 88 -12.71 3.68 -10.67
CA ARG A 88 -12.80 2.33 -11.24
C ARG A 88 -13.99 2.17 -12.19
N GLN A 89 -15.07 2.91 -11.94
CA GLN A 89 -16.27 2.89 -12.79
C GLN A 89 -16.06 3.66 -14.10
N VAL A 90 -15.15 4.65 -14.09
CA VAL A 90 -14.82 5.48 -15.26
C VAL A 90 -13.57 5.01 -16.02
N GLY A 91 -13.07 3.81 -15.72
CA GLY A 91 -12.03 3.13 -16.52
C GLY A 91 -10.65 3.05 -15.89
N TYR A 92 -10.41 3.67 -14.72
CA TYR A 92 -9.16 3.50 -13.98
C TYR A 92 -9.17 2.17 -13.22
N LYS A 93 -8.81 1.10 -13.92
CA LYS A 93 -8.81 -0.27 -13.37
C LYS A 93 -7.38 -0.80 -13.28
N THR A 94 -6.74 -0.57 -12.14
CA THR A 94 -5.46 -1.20 -11.81
C THR A 94 -5.67 -2.43 -10.95
N GLY A 95 -4.72 -3.37 -11.00
CA GLY A 95 -4.69 -4.50 -10.08
C GLY A 95 -4.32 -4.05 -8.66
N ILE A 96 -4.74 -4.81 -7.65
CA ILE A 96 -4.30 -4.61 -6.27
C ILE A 96 -2.84 -5.05 -6.16
N LYS A 97 -1.96 -4.14 -5.73
CA LYS A 97 -0.54 -4.45 -5.46
C LYS A 97 -0.38 -4.97 -4.02
N PHE A 98 0.53 -5.92 -3.81
CA PHE A 98 0.83 -6.47 -2.49
C PHE A 98 2.25 -6.12 -2.06
N GLN A 99 2.40 -5.45 -0.91
CA GLN A 99 3.71 -5.05 -0.37
C GLN A 99 4.54 -6.21 0.16
N GLN A 100 3.97 -7.42 0.25
CA GLN A 100 4.63 -8.59 0.83
C GLN A 100 5.11 -8.27 2.27
N ARG A 101 6.25 -8.84 2.70
CA ARG A 101 6.85 -8.63 4.03
C ARG A 101 7.83 -7.44 4.03
N CYS A 102 7.40 -6.32 3.46
CA CYS A 102 8.19 -5.10 3.34
C CYS A 102 7.35 -3.91 3.81
N GLY A 103 7.91 -3.00 4.61
CA GLY A 103 7.30 -1.70 4.95
C GLY A 103 7.32 -0.70 3.78
N GLY A 104 7.10 -1.17 2.55
CA GLY A 104 7.22 -0.42 1.31
C GLY A 104 5.93 0.25 0.84
N CYS A 105 4.89 0.33 1.67
CA CYS A 105 3.58 0.84 1.22
C CYS A 105 3.66 2.29 0.71
N TYR A 106 4.59 3.11 1.22
CA TYR A 106 4.82 4.48 0.76
C TYR A 106 5.23 4.53 -0.73
N GLY A 107 6.06 3.58 -1.19
CA GLY A 107 6.45 3.48 -2.60
C GLY A 107 5.29 3.02 -3.48
N ILE A 108 4.51 2.03 -3.02
CA ILE A 108 3.32 1.54 -3.74
C ILE A 108 2.26 2.63 -3.89
N VAL A 109 1.94 3.35 -2.81
CA VAL A 109 0.97 4.45 -2.85
C VAL A 109 1.44 5.55 -3.79
N THR A 110 2.72 5.93 -3.72
CA THR A 110 3.28 6.96 -4.61
C THR A 110 3.20 6.55 -6.07
N ALA A 111 3.63 5.33 -6.42
CA ALA A 111 3.51 4.79 -7.77
C ALA A 111 2.05 4.80 -8.25
N ASN A 112 1.11 4.30 -7.45
CA ASN A 112 -0.32 4.28 -7.81
C ASN A 112 -0.92 5.69 -7.98
N MET A 113 -0.46 6.69 -7.23
CA MET A 113 -0.91 8.08 -7.41
C MET A 113 -0.43 8.64 -8.75
N ILE A 114 0.82 8.36 -9.14
CA ILE A 114 1.38 8.79 -10.43
C ILE A 114 0.69 8.04 -11.59
N GLU A 115 0.46 6.73 -11.46
CA GLU A 115 -0.32 5.92 -12.39
C GLU A 115 -1.71 6.56 -12.66
N GLY A 116 -2.40 6.97 -11.59
CA GLY A 116 -3.70 7.65 -11.67
C GLY A 116 -3.63 9.00 -12.37
N ALA A 117 -2.60 9.80 -12.10
CA ALA A 117 -2.37 11.09 -12.75
C ALA A 117 -2.07 10.93 -14.25
N ILE A 118 -1.24 9.94 -14.62
CA ILE A 118 -0.96 9.60 -16.02
C ILE A 118 -2.25 9.16 -16.72
N TRP A 119 -3.03 8.28 -16.11
CA TRP A 119 -4.29 7.82 -16.68
C TRP A 119 -5.27 8.97 -16.87
N LYS A 120 -5.44 9.85 -15.88
CA LYS A 120 -6.32 11.01 -15.99
C LYS A 120 -5.91 11.94 -17.14
N LYS A 121 -4.61 12.12 -17.37
CA LYS A 121 -4.09 13.00 -18.43
C LYS A 121 -4.13 12.37 -19.82
N THR A 122 -3.92 11.06 -19.91
CA THR A 122 -3.61 10.38 -21.19
C THR A 122 -4.59 9.29 -21.58
N GLY A 123 -5.45 8.85 -20.66
CA GLY A 123 -6.31 7.67 -20.80
C GLY A 123 -5.56 6.33 -20.71
N LYS A 124 -4.23 6.34 -20.54
CA LYS A 124 -3.39 5.13 -20.53
C LYS A 124 -3.07 4.68 -19.11
N LEU A 125 -3.26 3.39 -18.85
CA LEU A 125 -2.75 2.74 -17.63
C LEU A 125 -1.31 2.31 -17.87
N VAL A 126 -0.38 2.90 -17.14
CA VAL A 126 1.06 2.59 -17.23
C VAL A 126 1.51 2.13 -15.84
N PRO A 127 1.65 0.82 -15.58
CA PRO A 127 2.13 0.33 -14.29
C PRO A 127 3.56 0.85 -14.00
N LEU A 128 3.78 1.38 -12.80
CA LEU A 128 5.04 1.99 -12.37
C LEU A 128 5.73 1.19 -11.26
N SER A 129 7.06 1.17 -11.29
CA SER A 129 7.90 0.41 -10.37
C SER A 129 7.91 1.02 -8.96
N ALA A 130 7.08 0.49 -8.08
CA ALA A 130 7.16 0.85 -6.65
C ALA A 130 8.52 0.45 -6.04
N GLN A 131 9.17 -0.58 -6.60
CA GLN A 131 10.45 -1.09 -6.15
C GLN A 131 11.58 -0.09 -6.36
N GLU A 132 11.58 0.67 -7.46
CA GLU A 132 12.55 1.73 -7.69
C GLU A 132 12.49 2.79 -6.58
N ILE A 133 11.29 3.22 -6.18
CA ILE A 133 11.15 4.17 -5.06
C ILE A 133 11.73 3.56 -3.78
N ILE A 134 11.43 2.28 -3.50
CA ILE A 134 11.90 1.58 -2.31
C ILE A 134 13.44 1.49 -2.30
N ASP A 135 14.07 1.25 -3.44
CA ASP A 135 15.51 1.02 -3.54
C ASP A 135 16.34 2.31 -3.69
N CYS A 136 15.75 3.37 -4.26
CA CYS A 136 16.52 4.52 -4.72
C CYS A 136 16.26 5.83 -3.97
N SER A 137 15.15 5.95 -3.22
CA SER A 137 14.78 7.22 -2.55
C SER A 137 15.44 7.45 -1.17
N TYR A 138 16.62 6.86 -0.94
CA TYR A 138 17.35 6.98 0.33
C TYR A 138 17.85 8.41 0.57
N SER A 139 18.26 9.13 -0.48
CA SER A 139 18.74 10.51 -0.36
C SER A 139 17.64 11.48 0.10
N GLN A 140 16.38 11.18 -0.21
CA GLN A 140 15.22 11.94 0.26
C GLN A 140 14.77 11.51 1.66
N GLY A 141 15.43 10.51 2.27
CA GLY A 141 15.21 10.09 3.66
C GLY A 141 14.24 8.92 3.83
N ASN A 142 13.90 8.19 2.76
CA ASN A 142 13.25 6.88 2.88
C ASN A 142 14.28 5.80 3.24
N ILE A 143 13.82 4.68 3.79
CA ILE A 143 14.69 3.62 4.34
C ILE A 143 14.24 2.24 3.83
N GLY A 144 14.01 2.13 2.51
CA GLY A 144 13.59 0.88 1.87
C GLY A 144 12.42 0.21 2.58
N CYS A 145 12.56 -1.08 2.89
CA CYS A 145 11.52 -1.85 3.60
C CYS A 145 11.38 -1.51 5.09
N LYS A 146 12.28 -0.71 5.68
CA LYS A 146 12.09 -0.22 7.05
C LYS A 146 11.05 0.90 7.11
N GLY A 147 10.72 1.52 5.98
CA GLY A 147 9.67 2.53 5.88
C GLY A 147 10.12 3.78 5.15
N GLY A 148 9.16 4.66 4.92
CA GLY A 148 9.34 5.92 4.20
C GLY A 148 8.05 6.73 4.24
N ASN A 149 8.02 7.83 3.50
CA ASN A 149 6.82 8.66 3.37
C ASN A 149 6.64 9.15 1.93
N MET A 150 5.39 9.40 1.54
CA MET A 150 5.02 9.78 0.18
C MET A 150 5.64 11.12 -0.27
N PRO A 151 5.71 12.18 0.56
CA PRO A 151 6.39 13.43 0.19
C PRO A 151 7.84 13.20 -0.30
N ASN A 152 8.65 12.49 0.47
CA ASN A 152 10.03 12.16 0.08
C ASN A 152 10.08 11.33 -1.21
N SER A 153 9.10 10.46 -1.43
CA SER A 153 8.99 9.69 -2.67
C SER A 153 8.61 10.54 -3.87
N PHE A 154 7.76 11.56 -3.70
CA PHE A 154 7.47 12.52 -4.76
C PHE A 154 8.70 13.39 -5.07
N ASP A 155 9.40 13.87 -4.04
CA ASP A 155 10.67 14.60 -4.21
C ASP A 155 11.67 13.77 -5.01
N TYR A 156 11.80 12.48 -4.67
CA TYR A 156 12.64 11.54 -5.43
C TYR A 156 12.23 11.47 -6.91
N VAL A 157 10.95 11.25 -7.22
CA VAL A 157 10.49 11.13 -8.61
C VAL A 157 10.73 12.43 -9.40
N ILE A 158 10.56 13.59 -8.76
CA ILE A 158 10.81 14.90 -9.37
C ILE A 158 12.31 15.07 -9.66
N GLU A 159 13.18 14.83 -8.68
CA GLU A 159 14.64 14.96 -8.81
C GLU A 159 15.24 13.93 -9.77
N ASN A 160 14.71 12.71 -9.77
CA ASN A 160 15.08 11.62 -10.68
C ASN A 160 14.53 11.83 -12.11
N ASN A 161 13.72 12.88 -12.32
CA ASN A 161 13.09 13.21 -13.58
C ASN A 161 12.19 12.07 -14.13
N GLY A 162 11.51 11.36 -13.23
CA GLY A 162 10.60 10.27 -13.56
C GLY A 162 10.79 9.02 -12.72
N ILE A 163 10.11 7.97 -13.14
CA ILE A 163 10.09 6.65 -12.54
C ILE A 163 9.87 5.62 -13.64
N LEU A 164 10.49 4.46 -13.51
CA LEU A 164 10.43 3.35 -14.45
C LEU A 164 9.05 2.68 -14.42
N SER A 165 8.68 2.07 -15.55
CA SER A 165 7.56 1.14 -15.60
C SER A 165 7.85 -0.10 -14.75
N GLU A 166 6.81 -0.73 -14.21
CA GLU A 166 6.91 -1.99 -13.47
C GLU A 166 7.66 -3.08 -14.28
N ASP A 167 7.42 -3.13 -15.59
CA ASP A 167 8.02 -4.12 -16.51
C ASP A 167 9.46 -3.80 -16.92
N TRP A 168 10.14 -2.84 -16.26
CA TRP A 168 11.51 -2.49 -16.62
C TRP A 168 12.45 -3.68 -16.41
N LYS A 169 12.75 -4.37 -17.52
CA LYS A 169 13.84 -5.33 -17.60
C LYS A 169 15.12 -4.52 -17.70
N ALA A 170 15.88 -4.44 -16.61
CA ALA A 170 17.28 -4.06 -16.72
C ALA A 170 17.93 -5.02 -17.73
N ILE A 171 18.30 -4.51 -18.90
CA ILE A 171 19.31 -5.16 -19.72
C ILE A 171 20.58 -5.03 -18.90
N PHE A 172 20.85 -6.03 -18.08
CA PHE A 172 22.19 -6.24 -17.56
C PHE A 172 23.06 -6.52 -18.78
N ILE A 173 23.75 -5.49 -19.27
CA ILE A 173 24.98 -5.69 -20.02
C ILE A 173 25.98 -6.20 -18.98
N LEU A 174 25.98 -7.52 -18.78
CA LEU A 174 27.13 -8.23 -18.21
C LEU A 174 28.21 -8.32 -19.30
#